data_AF-A0A564W1X7-F1
#
_entry.id   AF-A0A564W1X7-F1
#
_cell.length_a   1.000
_cell.length_b   1.000
_cell.length_c   1.000
_cell.angle_alpha   90.00
_cell.angle_beta   90.00
_cell.angle_gamma   90.00
#
_symmetry.space_group_name_H-M   'P 1'
#
loop_
_entity.id
_entity.type
_entity.pdbx_description
1 polymer ?
#
loop_
_entity_poly.entity_id
_entity_poly.type
_entity_poly.pdbx_seq_one_letter_code
_entity_poly.pdbx_strand_id
1 'polypeptide(L)'
;MGSALSVRDIVSERAIYDRERAVGLAPTSYTASKLIVMGLQTLLQAAILTTAVSLGKPGPDHGVVTDSGIPELVLAIRLTAWTSALLGEVGSALVKSGEQTMPLLVVLVMAQLVFSGGMIPVTGRDSLELVSMIFPGRWGFSAAASDIGLNDLLYGPPRCRCSKKDDLWEHTTDQFCFNIGILGIMVVVFTIVLRICVSNAVAKMRRHS
;
A
#
# COMPACT_ATOMS: atom_id res chain seq x y z
N MET A 1 3.77 6.98 -2.43
CA MET A 1 3.59 7.85 -1.25
C MET A 1 3.87 7.08 0.03
N GLY A 2 3.12 6.01 0.34
CA GLY A 2 3.37 5.21 1.55
C GLY A 2 4.77 4.60 1.71
N SER A 3 5.29 3.91 0.68
CA SER A 3 6.61 3.26 0.74
C SER A 3 7.77 4.25 0.93
N ALA A 4 7.65 5.46 0.36
CA ALA A 4 8.65 6.51 0.49
C ALA A 4 8.78 7.05 1.91
N LEU A 5 7.68 7.04 2.70
CA LEU A 5 7.68 7.48 4.09
C LEU A 5 8.43 6.54 5.03
N SER A 6 8.46 5.25 4.70
CA SER A 6 8.75 4.16 5.64
C SER A 6 10.05 3.44 5.35
N VAL A 7 10.53 3.50 4.10
CA VAL A 7 11.70 2.72 3.63
C VAL A 7 13.00 3.02 4.39
N ARG A 8 13.11 4.19 5.02
CA ARG A 8 14.30 4.62 5.77
C ARG A 8 14.15 4.50 7.29
N ASP A 9 12.93 4.49 7.79
CA ASP A 9 12.63 4.65 9.21
C ASP A 9 13.35 3.65 10.10
N ILE A 10 13.20 2.34 9.83
CA ILE A 10 13.76 1.29 10.69
C ILE A 10 15.28 1.27 10.63
N VAL A 11 15.85 1.47 9.44
CA VAL A 11 17.32 1.48 9.29
C VAL A 11 17.93 2.67 10.03
N SER A 12 17.31 3.84 9.99
CA SER A 12 17.80 5.01 10.73
C SER A 12 17.63 4.90 12.25
N GLU A 13 16.56 4.24 12.71
CA GLU A 13 16.25 4.13 14.14
C GLU A 13 16.87 2.90 14.81
N ARG A 14 17.48 1.98 14.04
CA ARG A 14 18.02 0.70 14.55
C ARG A 14 18.94 0.87 15.76
N ALA A 15 19.86 1.84 15.71
CA ALA A 15 20.80 2.07 16.81
C ALA A 15 20.13 2.56 18.10
N ILE A 16 19.02 3.29 17.98
CA ILE A 16 18.22 3.77 19.12
C ILE A 16 17.40 2.60 19.68
N TYR A 17 16.74 1.85 18.80
CA TYR A 17 15.96 0.67 19.17
C TYR A 17 16.77 -0.36 19.96
N ASP A 18 18.01 -0.63 19.55
CA ASP A 18 18.89 -1.58 20.23
C ASP A 18 19.27 -1.11 21.65
N ARG A 19 19.42 0.21 21.84
CA ARG A 19 19.69 0.81 23.16
C ARG A 19 18.49 0.75 24.07
N GLU A 20 17.31 1.17 23.60
CA GLU A 20 16.08 1.17 24.40
C GLU A 20 15.64 -0.26 24.77
N ARG A 21 15.92 -1.22 23.89
CA ARG A 21 15.64 -2.63 24.16
C ARG A 21 16.56 -3.25 25.21
N ALA A 22 17.79 -2.77 25.36
CA ALA A 22 18.67 -3.18 26.46
C ALA A 22 18.06 -2.83 27.84
N VAL A 23 17.18 -1.82 27.87
CA VAL A 23 16.45 -1.37 29.08
C VAL A 23 15.09 -2.06 29.23
N GLY A 24 14.71 -2.98 28.33
CA GLY A 24 13.50 -3.80 28.44
C GLY A 24 12.35 -3.39 27.52
N LEU A 25 12.58 -2.58 26.48
CA LEU A 25 11.54 -2.23 25.51
C LEU A 25 10.99 -3.47 24.80
N ALA A 26 9.66 -3.63 24.83
CA ALA A 26 8.97 -4.70 24.13
C ALA A 26 8.96 -4.45 22.61
N PRO A 27 9.16 -5.48 21.76
CA PRO A 27 9.06 -5.33 20.31
C PRO A 27 7.66 -4.92 19.85
N THR A 28 6.64 -5.33 20.60
CA THR A 28 5.24 -5.08 20.29
C THR A 28 4.86 -3.61 20.50
N SER A 29 5.38 -2.94 21.53
CA SER A 29 5.12 -1.51 21.75
C SER A 29 5.77 -0.65 20.67
N TYR A 30 6.97 -1.01 20.22
CA TYR A 30 7.65 -0.35 19.10
C TYR A 30 6.82 -0.46 17.81
N THR A 31 6.47 -1.69 17.39
CA THR A 31 5.69 -1.90 16.16
C THR A 31 4.31 -1.25 16.25
N ALA A 32 3.62 -1.31 17.39
CA ALA A 32 2.30 -0.70 17.56
C ALA A 32 2.36 0.84 17.48
N SER A 33 3.35 1.47 18.14
CA SER A 33 3.56 2.92 18.04
C SER A 33 3.79 3.34 16.59
N LYS A 34 4.65 2.61 15.88
CA LYS A 34 4.99 2.89 14.48
C LYS A 34 3.76 2.77 13.55
N LEU A 35 2.96 1.72 13.72
CA LEU A 35 1.70 1.53 12.99
C LEU A 35 0.72 2.68 13.16
N ILE A 36 0.56 3.18 14.40
CA ILE A 36 -0.36 4.27 14.71
C ILE A 36 0.11 5.57 14.04
N VAL A 37 1.41 5.90 14.17
CA VAL A 37 1.98 7.11 13.57
C VAL A 37 1.87 7.08 12.05
N MET A 38 2.25 5.97 11.43
CA MET A 38 2.12 5.81 9.97
C MET A 38 0.67 5.80 9.51
N GLY A 39 -0.24 5.19 10.27
CA GLY A 39 -1.67 5.19 9.99
C GLY A 39 -2.26 6.61 10.01
N LEU A 40 -1.78 7.48 10.89
CA LEU A 40 -2.19 8.88 10.95
C LEU A 40 -1.60 9.72 9.81
N GLN A 41 -0.31 9.54 9.51
CA GLN A 41 0.36 10.26 8.41
C GLN A 41 -0.26 9.90 7.05
N THR A 42 -0.52 8.62 6.82
CA THR A 42 -1.13 8.16 5.55
C THR A 42 -2.57 8.61 5.40
N LEU A 43 -3.34 8.70 6.50
CA LEU A 43 -4.67 9.32 6.49
C LEU A 43 -4.59 10.80 6.08
N LEU A 44 -3.70 11.56 6.71
CA LEU A 44 -3.55 12.99 6.43
C LEU A 44 -3.11 13.23 4.97
N GLN A 45 -2.17 12.44 4.45
CA GLN A 45 -1.77 12.53 3.04
C GLN A 45 -2.90 12.17 2.09
N ALA A 46 -3.63 11.07 2.35
CA ALA A 46 -4.76 10.67 1.52
C ALA A 46 -5.84 11.75 1.47
N ALA A 47 -6.14 12.39 2.62
CA ALA A 47 -7.09 13.48 2.69
C ALA A 47 -6.63 14.70 1.87
N ILE A 48 -5.37 15.14 2.04
CA ILE A 48 -4.82 16.29 1.30
C ILE A 48 -4.86 16.02 -0.21
N LEU A 49 -4.42 14.84 -0.64
CA LEU A 49 -4.40 14.47 -2.06
C LEU A 49 -5.79 14.44 -2.66
N THR A 50 -6.74 13.82 -1.97
CA THR A 50 -8.10 13.68 -2.49
C THR A 50 -8.80 15.03 -2.57
N THR A 51 -8.61 15.90 -1.57
CA THR A 51 -9.10 17.29 -1.60
C THR A 51 -8.47 18.08 -2.74
N ALA A 52 -7.15 17.97 -2.93
CA ALA A 52 -6.45 18.66 -4.01
C ALA A 52 -6.96 18.23 -5.40
N VAL A 53 -7.22 16.94 -5.59
CA VAL A 53 -7.79 16.41 -6.85
C VAL A 53 -9.23 16.86 -7.05
N SER A 54 -10.03 16.89 -5.99
CA SER A 54 -11.44 17.32 -6.03
C SER A 54 -11.61 18.80 -6.38
N LEU A 55 -10.59 19.63 -6.13
CA LEU A 55 -10.58 21.05 -6.56
C LEU A 55 -10.27 21.22 -8.05
N GLY A 56 -9.53 20.28 -8.65
CA GLY A 56 -9.08 20.37 -10.03
C GLY A 56 -9.93 19.59 -11.04
N LYS A 57 -10.80 18.70 -10.59
CA LYS A 57 -11.56 17.79 -11.45
C LYS A 57 -12.97 17.59 -10.87
N PRO A 58 -14.04 17.59 -11.70
CA PRO A 58 -15.37 17.24 -11.22
C PRO A 58 -15.29 15.86 -10.57
N GLY A 59 -15.77 15.78 -9.32
CA GLY A 59 -15.84 14.52 -8.58
C GLY A 59 -16.75 13.51 -9.30
N PRO A 60 -16.67 12.22 -8.95
CA PRO A 60 -17.62 11.23 -9.43
C PRO A 60 -19.05 11.68 -9.10
N ASP A 61 -19.96 11.66 -10.08
CA ASP A 61 -21.37 12.05 -9.87
C ASP A 61 -22.12 11.07 -8.95
N HIS A 62 -21.63 9.83 -8.81
CA HIS A 62 -22.14 8.80 -7.91
C HIS A 62 -21.00 7.90 -7.40
N GLY A 63 -20.97 7.57 -6.10
CA GLY A 63 -20.08 6.55 -5.52
C GLY A 63 -20.78 5.20 -5.33
N VAL A 64 -20.02 4.13 -5.09
CA VAL A 64 -20.53 2.75 -4.99
C VAL A 64 -21.31 2.50 -3.69
N VAL A 65 -20.98 3.20 -2.60
CA VAL A 65 -21.62 3.07 -1.27
C VAL A 65 -22.21 4.40 -0.78
N THR A 66 -21.67 5.54 -1.22
CA THR A 66 -22.05 6.89 -0.78
C THR A 66 -22.31 7.78 -1.98
N ASP A 67 -23.39 8.57 -1.93
CA ASP A 67 -23.81 9.51 -3.00
C ASP A 67 -22.71 10.47 -3.51
N SER A 68 -21.60 10.64 -2.78
CA SER A 68 -20.50 11.54 -3.14
C SER A 68 -19.25 10.84 -3.73
N GLY A 69 -19.04 9.53 -3.55
CA GLY A 69 -17.82 8.78 -3.99
C GLY A 69 -16.47 9.18 -3.36
N ILE A 70 -16.31 10.44 -2.95
CA ILE A 70 -15.12 10.98 -2.29
C ILE A 70 -14.66 10.18 -1.05
N PRO A 71 -15.54 9.76 -0.10
CA PRO A 71 -15.07 9.03 1.09
C PRO A 71 -14.52 7.63 0.75
N GLU A 72 -15.04 6.98 -0.28
CA GLU A 72 -14.58 5.68 -0.76
C GLU A 72 -13.20 5.80 -1.41
N LEU A 73 -13.00 6.84 -2.21
CA LEU A 73 -11.70 7.16 -2.80
C LEU A 73 -10.65 7.48 -1.72
N VAL A 74 -11.01 8.28 -0.70
CA VAL A 74 -10.12 8.56 0.45
C VAL A 74 -9.74 7.26 1.14
N LEU A 75 -10.70 6.37 1.38
CA LEU A 75 -10.47 5.09 2.05
C LEU A 75 -9.55 4.17 1.22
N ALA A 76 -9.81 4.05 -0.09
CA ALA A 76 -9.00 3.24 -1.00
C ALA A 76 -7.56 3.76 -1.07
N ILE A 77 -7.37 5.08 -1.25
CA ILE A 77 -6.05 5.71 -1.28
C ILE A 77 -5.33 5.54 0.06
N ARG A 78 -6.03 5.78 1.17
CA ARG A 78 -5.48 5.62 2.52
C ARG A 78 -4.99 4.20 2.76
N LEU A 79 -5.83 3.19 2.50
CA LEU A 79 -5.47 1.79 2.73
C LEU A 79 -4.32 1.35 1.83
N THR A 80 -4.30 1.80 0.59
CA THR A 80 -3.21 1.52 -0.35
C THR A 80 -1.90 2.16 0.12
N ALA A 81 -1.95 3.41 0.58
CA ALA A 81 -0.81 4.13 1.12
C ALA A 81 -0.30 3.45 2.41
N TRP A 82 -1.19 3.06 3.32
CA TRP A 82 -0.81 2.40 4.56
C TRP A 82 -0.17 1.03 4.32
N THR A 83 -0.77 0.23 3.45
CA THR A 83 -0.23 -1.09 3.08
C THR A 83 1.12 -0.97 2.36
N SER A 84 1.27 0.05 1.51
CA SER A 84 2.54 0.35 0.85
C SER A 84 3.61 0.85 1.81
N ALA A 85 3.22 1.57 2.87
CA ALA A 85 4.13 1.98 3.93
C ALA A 85 4.63 0.77 4.71
N LEU A 86 3.75 -0.17 5.05
CA LEU A 86 4.15 -1.41 5.71
C LEU A 86 5.10 -2.25 4.87
N LEU A 87 4.87 -2.32 3.56
CA LEU A 87 5.81 -2.98 2.64
C LEU A 87 7.18 -2.29 2.64
N GLY A 88 7.20 -0.95 2.70
CA GLY A 88 8.43 -0.15 2.84
C GLY A 88 9.17 -0.42 4.15
N GLU A 89 8.46 -0.51 5.27
CA GLU A 89 9.03 -0.86 6.57
C GLU A 89 9.61 -2.28 6.59
N VAL A 90 8.89 -3.26 6.05
CA VAL A 90 9.41 -4.63 5.94
C VAL A 90 10.70 -4.64 5.12
N GLY A 91 10.74 -3.89 4.00
CA GLY A 91 11.95 -3.70 3.21
C GLY A 91 13.08 -3.03 4.02
N SER A 92 12.76 -1.99 4.77
CA SER A 92 13.70 -1.28 5.66
C SER A 92 14.30 -2.22 6.72
N ALA A 93 13.48 -3.07 7.34
CA ALA A 93 13.92 -4.02 8.36
C ALA A 93 14.91 -5.07 7.83
N LEU A 94 14.85 -5.40 6.53
CA LEU A 94 15.73 -6.37 5.88
C LEU A 94 17.08 -5.78 5.45
N VAL A 95 17.13 -4.47 5.24
CA VAL A 95 18.33 -3.76 4.79
C VAL A 95 19.28 -3.48 5.96
N LYS A 96 20.59 -3.46 5.66
CA LYS A 96 21.65 -3.26 6.66
C LYS A 96 22.11 -1.81 6.79
N SER A 97 22.04 -1.03 5.72
CA SER A 97 22.57 0.33 5.66
C SER A 97 21.58 1.33 5.06
N GLY A 98 21.61 2.57 5.56
CA GLY A 98 20.76 3.65 5.07
C GLY A 98 20.96 3.94 3.58
N GLU A 99 22.16 3.73 3.05
CA GLU A 99 22.45 3.95 1.63
C GLU A 99 21.72 2.96 0.72
N GLN A 100 21.49 1.73 1.18
CA GLN A 100 20.77 0.69 0.44
C GLN A 100 19.25 0.93 0.39
N THR A 101 18.72 1.79 1.26
CA THR A 101 17.28 2.11 1.28
C THR A 101 16.83 2.85 0.03
N MET A 102 17.72 3.66 -0.58
CA MET A 102 17.38 4.48 -1.73
C MET A 102 17.20 3.64 -3.01
N PRO A 103 18.13 2.73 -3.36
CA PRO A 103 17.89 1.76 -4.44
C PRO A 103 16.67 0.88 -4.18
N LEU A 104 16.48 0.42 -2.93
CA LEU A 104 15.34 -0.40 -2.56
C LEU A 104 14.01 0.32 -2.82
N LEU A 105 13.93 1.60 -2.44
CA LEU A 105 12.74 2.42 -2.67
C LEU A 105 12.40 2.48 -4.17
N VAL A 106 13.39 2.72 -5.02
CA VAL A 106 13.19 2.80 -6.47
C VAL A 106 12.62 1.49 -7.00
N VAL A 107 13.23 0.36 -6.61
CA VAL A 107 12.75 -0.97 -7.05
C VAL A 107 11.33 -1.24 -6.57
N LEU A 108 11.01 -0.93 -5.31
CA LEU A 108 9.67 -1.11 -4.75
C LEU A 108 8.63 -0.27 -5.49
N VAL A 109 8.92 1.01 -5.75
CA VAL A 109 8.00 1.90 -6.45
C VAL A 109 7.81 1.46 -7.91
N MET A 110 8.90 1.11 -8.61
CA MET A 110 8.82 0.64 -9.99
C MET A 110 8.04 -0.67 -10.09
N ALA A 111 8.26 -1.62 -9.17
CA ALA A 111 7.50 -2.87 -9.14
C ALA A 111 6.01 -2.62 -8.88
N GLN A 112 5.67 -1.79 -7.89
CA GLN A 112 4.28 -1.42 -7.61
C GLN A 112 3.59 -0.79 -8.82
N LEU A 113 4.30 0.08 -9.53
CA LEU A 113 3.79 0.78 -10.71
C LEU A 113 3.59 -0.17 -11.91
N VAL A 114 4.53 -1.07 -12.16
CA VAL A 114 4.43 -2.10 -13.23
C VAL A 114 3.29 -3.08 -12.95
N PHE A 115 3.15 -3.55 -11.71
CA PHE A 115 2.17 -4.56 -11.32
C PHE A 115 0.82 -3.98 -10.87
N SER A 116 0.64 -2.65 -10.91
CA SER A 116 -0.64 -2.00 -10.55
C SER A 116 -1.81 -2.37 -11.46
N GLY A 117 -1.53 -2.82 -12.70
CA GLY A 117 -2.55 -3.13 -13.70
C GLY A 117 -3.04 -1.93 -14.53
N GLY A 118 -2.64 -0.70 -14.18
CA GLY A 118 -3.07 0.51 -14.91
C GLY A 118 -2.34 0.77 -16.22
N MET A 119 -1.03 0.46 -16.29
CA MET A 119 -0.21 0.74 -17.49
C MET A 119 0.10 -0.48 -18.33
N ILE A 120 0.16 -1.66 -17.72
CA ILE A 120 0.38 -2.94 -18.38
C ILE A 120 -0.79 -3.84 -17.98
N PRO A 121 -1.60 -4.33 -18.94
CA PRO A 121 -2.68 -5.25 -18.62
C PRO A 121 -2.06 -6.54 -18.10
N VAL A 122 -2.29 -6.81 -16.82
CA VAL A 122 -1.81 -8.02 -16.13
C VAL A 122 -2.79 -9.18 -16.34
N THR A 123 -4.03 -8.87 -16.68
CA THR A 123 -5.16 -9.78 -16.84
C THR A 123 -4.95 -10.77 -18.01
N GLY A 124 -5.08 -12.07 -17.73
CA GLY A 124 -4.93 -13.14 -18.73
C GLY A 124 -3.50 -13.66 -18.93
N ARG A 125 -2.63 -13.48 -17.92
CA ARG A 125 -1.29 -14.09 -17.85
C ARG A 125 -1.08 -14.69 -16.46
N ASP A 126 -1.33 -15.99 -16.32
CA ASP A 126 -1.40 -16.70 -15.03
C ASP A 126 -0.22 -16.41 -14.08
N SER A 127 1.01 -16.36 -14.61
CA SER A 127 2.22 -16.10 -13.80
C SER A 127 2.37 -14.65 -13.36
N LEU A 128 2.04 -13.69 -14.23
CA LEU A 128 2.10 -12.26 -13.88
C LEU A 128 0.97 -11.88 -12.93
N GLU A 129 -0.19 -12.51 -13.07
CA GLU A 129 -1.34 -12.26 -12.23
C GLU A 129 -1.05 -12.62 -10.77
N LEU A 130 -0.52 -13.82 -10.51
CA LEU A 130 -0.12 -14.24 -9.16
C LEU A 130 0.92 -13.31 -8.53
N VAL A 131 1.91 -12.86 -9.30
CA VAL A 131 2.93 -11.93 -8.81
C VAL A 131 2.33 -10.57 -8.48
N SER A 132 1.40 -10.09 -9.31
CA SER A 132 0.75 -8.80 -9.12
C SER A 132 -0.16 -8.77 -7.88
N MET A 133 -0.72 -9.92 -7.49
CA MET A 133 -1.57 -10.05 -6.29
C MET A 133 -0.82 -9.73 -4.99
N ILE A 134 0.53 -9.75 -4.98
CA ILE A 134 1.34 -9.41 -3.81
C ILE A 134 1.47 -7.89 -3.64
N PHE A 135 1.37 -7.13 -4.72
CA PHE A 135 1.61 -5.69 -4.69
C PHE A 135 0.34 -4.94 -4.26
N PRO A 136 0.39 -4.13 -3.19
CA PRO A 136 -0.78 -3.37 -2.75
C PRO A 136 -1.26 -2.35 -3.79
N GLY A 137 -0.37 -1.94 -4.71
CA GLY A 137 -0.70 -1.06 -5.82
C GLY A 137 -1.79 -1.64 -6.74
N ARG A 138 -1.87 -2.96 -6.93
CA ARG A 138 -2.91 -3.59 -7.78
C ARG A 138 -4.29 -3.48 -7.16
N TRP A 139 -4.41 -3.88 -5.90
CA TRP A 139 -5.68 -3.83 -5.16
C TRP A 139 -6.15 -2.40 -4.91
N GLY A 140 -5.22 -1.48 -4.64
CA GLY A 140 -5.50 -0.06 -4.51
C GLY A 140 -6.00 0.59 -5.81
N PHE A 141 -5.35 0.27 -6.93
CA PHE A 141 -5.77 0.75 -8.24
C PHE A 141 -7.13 0.19 -8.62
N SER A 142 -7.37 -1.11 -8.39
CA SER A 142 -8.66 -1.76 -8.63
C SER A 142 -9.79 -1.19 -7.75
N ALA A 143 -9.55 -0.89 -6.48
CA ALA A 143 -10.54 -0.26 -5.60
C ALA A 143 -10.94 1.15 -6.08
N ALA A 144 -9.97 1.98 -6.44
CA ALA A 144 -10.24 3.32 -6.99
C ALA A 144 -10.89 3.27 -8.38
N ALA A 145 -10.51 2.29 -9.21
CA ALA A 145 -11.10 2.07 -10.53
C ALA A 145 -12.55 1.60 -10.45
N SER A 146 -12.87 0.70 -9.49
CA SER A 146 -14.23 0.26 -9.21
C SER A 146 -15.09 1.42 -8.71
N ASP A 147 -14.59 2.25 -7.77
CA ASP A 147 -15.31 3.42 -7.24
C ASP A 147 -15.68 4.46 -8.31
N ILE A 148 -14.74 4.81 -9.18
CA ILE A 148 -14.97 5.81 -10.24
C ILE A 148 -15.75 5.22 -11.44
N GLY A 149 -15.98 3.90 -11.47
CA GLY A 149 -16.60 3.24 -12.61
C GLY A 149 -15.71 3.29 -13.86
N LEU A 150 -14.40 3.10 -13.67
CA LEU A 150 -13.39 3.27 -14.72
C LEU A 150 -13.63 2.35 -15.93
N ASN A 151 -14.22 1.17 -15.71
CA ASN A 151 -14.66 0.30 -16.81
C ASN A 151 -15.69 1.01 -17.70
N ASP A 152 -16.72 1.63 -17.14
CA ASP A 152 -17.73 2.35 -17.92
C ASP A 152 -17.16 3.60 -18.60
N LEU A 153 -16.18 4.26 -17.98
CA LEU A 153 -15.48 5.40 -18.59
C LEU A 153 -14.53 5.00 -19.72
N LEU A 154 -13.84 3.86 -19.62
CA LEU A 154 -12.90 3.37 -20.64
C LEU A 154 -13.61 2.67 -21.81
N TYR A 155 -14.74 2.01 -21.54
CA TYR A 155 -15.55 1.32 -22.56
C TYR A 155 -16.75 2.14 -23.07
N GLY A 156 -17.02 3.31 -22.47
CA GLY A 156 -17.93 4.33 -23.00
C GLY A 156 -17.40 5.07 -24.25
N PRO A 157 -18.22 5.92 -24.90
CA PRO A 157 -17.79 6.68 -26.08
C PRO A 157 -16.99 7.91 -25.62
N PRO A 158 -15.64 7.94 -25.73
CA PRO A 158 -14.83 7.65 -26.92
C PRO A 158 -13.73 6.60 -26.68
N ARG A 159 -14.00 5.38 -27.14
CA ARG A 159 -13.11 4.25 -27.50
C ARG A 159 -11.59 4.41 -27.25
N CYS A 160 -11.12 3.83 -26.14
CA CYS A 160 -9.77 3.26 -26.04
C CYS A 160 -9.86 1.73 -25.93
N ARG A 161 -9.85 1.03 -27.08
CA ARG A 161 -9.98 -0.43 -27.18
C ARG A 161 -8.66 -1.17 -26.88
N CYS A 162 -7.86 -0.65 -25.94
CA CYS A 162 -6.46 -1.03 -25.73
C CYS A 162 -6.22 -1.98 -24.55
N SER A 163 -7.23 -2.22 -23.69
CA SER A 163 -7.13 -3.12 -22.54
C SER A 163 -8.23 -4.19 -22.59
N LYS A 164 -7.95 -5.38 -22.06
CA LYS A 164 -9.00 -6.39 -21.79
C LYS A 164 -9.85 -5.92 -20.60
N LYS A 165 -11.14 -6.26 -20.57
CA LYS A 165 -12.00 -5.98 -19.42
C LYS A 165 -11.44 -6.75 -18.24
N ASP A 166 -11.05 -6.03 -17.18
CA ASP A 166 -10.63 -6.63 -15.93
C ASP A 166 -11.88 -6.71 -15.05
N ASP A 167 -12.25 -7.94 -14.66
CA ASP A 167 -13.39 -8.19 -13.78
C ASP A 167 -13.18 -7.51 -12.41
N LEU A 168 -11.93 -7.23 -12.03
CA LEU A 168 -11.57 -6.50 -10.81
C LEU A 168 -12.02 -5.02 -10.80
N TRP A 169 -12.42 -4.46 -11.94
CA TRP A 169 -12.82 -3.05 -12.05
C TRP A 169 -14.33 -2.88 -12.22
N GLU A 170 -15.12 -3.94 -12.02
CA GLU A 170 -16.58 -3.82 -12.05
C GLU A 170 -17.08 -2.89 -10.93
N HIS A 171 -17.99 -1.99 -11.30
CA HIS A 171 -18.59 -1.01 -10.40
C HIS A 171 -19.68 -1.70 -9.57
N THR A 172 -19.25 -2.51 -8.61
CA THR A 172 -20.12 -3.30 -7.74
C THR A 172 -19.62 -3.22 -6.31
N THR A 173 -20.54 -3.02 -5.37
CA THR A 173 -20.25 -2.92 -3.93
C THR A 173 -19.47 -4.12 -3.41
N ASP A 174 -19.80 -5.32 -3.92
CA ASP A 174 -19.12 -6.56 -3.55
C ASP A 174 -17.65 -6.56 -3.98
N GLN A 175 -17.36 -6.08 -5.19
CA GLN A 175 -16.00 -5.98 -5.73
C GLN A 175 -15.15 -4.98 -4.93
N PHE A 176 -15.73 -3.82 -4.62
CA PHE A 176 -15.07 -2.79 -3.83
C PHE A 176 -14.76 -3.27 -2.40
N CYS A 177 -15.74 -3.89 -1.73
CA CYS A 177 -15.55 -4.50 -0.42
C CYS A 177 -14.50 -5.62 -0.44
N PHE A 178 -14.46 -6.44 -1.49
CA PHE A 178 -13.46 -7.49 -1.65
C PHE A 178 -12.04 -6.91 -1.77
N ASN A 179 -11.85 -5.88 -2.59
CA ASN A 179 -10.56 -5.21 -2.77
C ASN A 179 -10.06 -4.55 -1.48
N ILE A 180 -10.95 -3.86 -0.75
CA ILE A 180 -10.65 -3.29 0.57
C ILE A 180 -10.33 -4.39 1.59
N GLY A 181 -11.09 -5.48 1.56
CA GLY A 181 -10.85 -6.65 2.42
C GLY A 181 -9.46 -7.21 2.25
N ILE A 182 -8.99 -7.35 0.99
CA ILE A 182 -7.65 -7.83 0.69
C ILE A 182 -6.56 -6.86 1.16
N LEU A 183 -6.75 -5.54 0.96
CA LEU A 183 -5.82 -4.55 1.52
C LEU A 183 -5.75 -4.65 3.05
N GLY A 184 -6.89 -4.86 3.73
CA GLY A 184 -6.96 -5.12 5.17
C GLY A 184 -6.17 -6.37 5.59
N ILE A 185 -6.32 -7.47 4.84
CA ILE A 185 -5.56 -8.70 5.08
C ILE A 185 -4.05 -8.45 4.89
N MET A 186 -3.65 -7.72 3.85
CA MET A 186 -2.26 -7.37 3.60
C MET A 186 -1.65 -6.54 4.74
N VAL A 187 -2.39 -5.60 5.32
CA VAL A 187 -1.95 -4.83 6.50
C VAL A 187 -1.63 -5.76 7.66
N VAL A 188 -2.52 -6.73 7.95
CA VAL A 188 -2.31 -7.71 9.02
C VAL A 188 -1.09 -8.58 8.73
N VAL A 189 -0.98 -9.11 7.50
CA VAL A 189 0.14 -9.97 7.10
C VAL A 189 1.47 -9.23 7.18
N PHE A 190 1.58 -8.02 6.63
CA PHE A 190 2.81 -7.24 6.69
C PHE A 190 3.17 -6.81 8.11
N THR A 191 2.17 -6.53 8.97
CA THR A 191 2.41 -6.28 10.39
C THR A 191 3.02 -7.49 11.09
N ILE A 192 2.51 -8.71 10.81
CA ILE A 192 3.05 -9.95 11.37
C ILE A 192 4.49 -10.18 10.87
N VAL A 193 4.72 -10.01 9.56
CA VAL A 193 6.06 -10.16 8.96
C VAL A 193 7.03 -9.16 9.56
N LEU A 194 6.63 -7.89 9.68
CA LEU A 194 7.44 -6.84 10.30
C LEU A 194 7.81 -7.19 11.73
N ARG A 195 6.82 -7.65 12.52
CA ARG A 195 7.06 -8.11 13.90
C ARG A 195 8.09 -9.25 13.94
N ILE A 196 7.97 -10.23 13.04
CA ILE A 196 8.91 -11.36 12.94
C ILE A 196 10.30 -10.87 12.54
N CYS A 197 10.41 -9.96 11.58
CA CYS A 197 11.69 -9.37 11.16
C CYS A 197 12.38 -8.63 12.31
N VAL A 198 11.62 -7.82 13.05
CA VAL A 198 12.11 -7.08 14.22
C VAL A 198 12.48 -8.03 15.38
N SER A 199 11.76 -9.14 15.57
CA SER A 199 12.12 -10.14 16.58
C SER A 199 13.33 -11.00 16.17
N ASN A 200 13.46 -11.36 14.90
CA ASN A 200 14.52 -12.24 14.39
C ASN A 200 15.86 -11.52 14.24
N ALA A 201 15.85 -10.21 13.95
CA ALA A 201 17.05 -9.37 14.03
C ALA A 201 17.74 -9.50 15.40
N VAL A 202 16.97 -9.76 16.47
CA VAL A 202 17.46 -9.94 17.83
C VAL A 202 18.03 -11.33 18.08
N ALA A 203 17.42 -12.38 17.53
CA ALA A 203 17.96 -13.74 17.63
C ALA A 203 19.36 -13.84 16.99
N LYS A 204 19.62 -13.04 15.95
CA LYS A 204 20.90 -13.01 15.26
C LYS A 204 21.99 -12.28 16.05
N MET A 205 21.66 -11.21 16.79
CA MET A 205 22.64 -10.52 17.65
C MET A 205 23.00 -11.31 18.91
N ARG A 206 22.04 -12.03 19.51
CA ARG A 206 22.30 -12.89 20.68
C ARG A 206 23.23 -14.08 20.43
N ARG A 207 23.46 -14.46 19.16
CA ARG A 207 24.41 -15.53 18.78
C ARG A 207 25.84 -15.04 18.58
N HIS A 208 26.07 -13.74 18.55
CA HIS A 208 27.38 -13.12 18.34
C HIS A 208 27.93 -12.38 19.58
N SER A 209 27.19 -12.43 20.69
CA SER A 209 27.63 -12.02 22.04
C SER A 209 27.93 -13.25 22.88
#